data_AF-A0A344WIN5-F1
#
_entry.id   AF-A0A344WIN5-F1
#
_cell.length_a   1.000
_cell.length_b   1.000
_cell.length_c   1.000
_cell.angle_alpha   90.00
_cell.angle_beta   90.00
_cell.angle_gamma   90.00
#
_symmetry.space_group_name_H-M   'P 1'
#
loop_
_entity.id
_entity.type
_entity.pdbx_description
1 polymer ?
#
loop_
_entity_poly.entity_id
_entity_poly.type
_entity_poly.pdbx_seq_one_letter_code
_entity_poly.pdbx_strand_id
1 'polypeptide(L)'
;MSRTAKIAGVAALAGMMVTVATVTVSRPERPVAAPAAARAPDDQRLAAGLRRCRTITMPDSGCEAAWEAKRRHFFGWDDTP
;
A
#
# COMPACT_ATOMS: atom_id res chain seq x y z
N MET A 1 -31.47 -19.65 -5.78
CA MET A 1 -30.43 -19.47 -4.73
C MET A 1 -30.97 -19.92 -3.39
N SER A 2 -30.35 -20.92 -2.76
CA SER A 2 -30.76 -21.40 -1.43
C SER A 2 -30.53 -20.32 -0.36
N ARG A 3 -31.35 -20.32 0.70
CA ARG A 3 -31.16 -19.40 1.85
C ARG A 3 -29.78 -19.57 2.48
N THR A 4 -29.27 -20.80 2.54
CA THR A 4 -27.94 -21.14 3.03
C THR A 4 -26.83 -20.47 2.21
N ALA A 5 -26.94 -20.46 0.88
CA ALA A 5 -25.98 -19.78 0.01
C ALA A 5 -25.96 -18.26 0.24
N LYS A 6 -27.14 -17.66 0.48
CA LYS A 6 -27.24 -16.22 0.81
C LYS A 6 -26.59 -15.90 2.15
N ILE A 7 -26.82 -16.72 3.17
CA ILE A 7 -26.24 -16.52 4.52
C ILE A 7 -24.72 -16.67 4.47
N ALA A 8 -24.21 -17.70 3.78
CA ALA A 8 -22.77 -17.91 3.62
C ALA A 8 -22.10 -16.72 2.92
N GLY A 9 -22.73 -16.18 1.87
CA GLY A 9 -22.22 -15.00 1.18
C GLY A 9 -22.13 -13.76 2.08
N VAL A 10 -23.18 -13.48 2.86
CA VAL A 10 -23.18 -12.33 3.79
C VAL A 10 -22.14 -12.50 4.89
N ALA A 11 -22.00 -13.71 5.45
CA ALA A 11 -21.00 -14.00 6.48
C ALA A 11 -19.57 -13.81 5.96
N ALA A 12 -19.27 -14.26 4.74
CA ALA A 12 -17.96 -14.08 4.12
C ALA A 12 -17.61 -12.59 3.93
N LEU A 13 -18.56 -11.80 3.44
CA LEU A 13 -18.36 -10.35 3.26
C LEU A 13 -18.12 -9.63 4.60
N ALA A 14 -18.90 -9.97 5.63
CA ALA A 14 -18.71 -9.40 6.96
C ALA A 14 -17.33 -9.75 7.55
N GLY A 15 -16.89 -11.00 7.41
CA GLY A 15 -15.57 -11.44 7.86
C GLY A 15 -14.42 -10.71 7.15
N MET A 16 -14.57 -10.46 5.85
CA MET A 16 -13.58 -9.71 5.07
C MET A 16 -13.49 -8.24 5.52
N MET A 17 -14.62 -7.60 5.80
CA MET A 17 -14.65 -6.24 6.32
C MET A 17 -13.93 -6.12 7.68
N VAL A 18 -14.17 -7.08 8.58
CA VAL A 18 -13.54 -7.09 9.91
C VAL A 18 -12.02 -7.23 9.82
N THR A 19 -11.53 -8.14 8.97
CA THR A 19 -10.09 -8.35 8.77
C THR A 19 -9.40 -7.11 8.20
N VAL A 20 -10.01 -6.43 7.22
CA VAL A 20 -9.47 -5.18 6.69
C VAL A 20 -9.39 -4.11 7.79
N ALA A 21 -10.45 -3.95 8.59
CA ALA A 21 -10.48 -2.97 9.68
C ALA A 21 -9.43 -3.24 10.77
N THR A 22 -9.12 -4.51 11.05
CA THR A 22 -8.06 -4.84 12.02
C THR A 22 -6.70 -4.46 11.47
N VAL A 23 -6.41 -4.82 10.21
CA VAL A 23 -5.13 -4.50 9.56
C VAL A 23 -4.90 -2.98 9.45
N THR A 24 -5.95 -2.18 9.27
CA THR A 24 -5.81 -0.72 9.21
C THR A 24 -5.49 -0.13 10.58
N VAL A 25 -6.20 -0.56 11.63
CA VAL A 25 -6.00 -0.05 13.01
C VAL A 25 -4.67 -0.50 13.61
N SER A 26 -4.22 -1.73 13.32
CA SER A 26 -2.99 -2.28 13.91
C SER A 26 -1.70 -1.73 13.29
N ARG A 27 -1.77 -0.77 12.37
CA ARG A 27 -0.56 -0.15 11.80
C ARG A 27 -0.03 0.92 12.75
N PRO A 28 1.13 0.70 13.40
CA PRO A 28 1.71 1.73 14.26
C PRO A 28 2.17 2.92 13.43
N GLU A 29 1.78 4.12 13.86
CA GLU A 29 2.25 5.38 13.31
C GLU A 29 3.73 5.54 13.70
N ARG A 30 4.65 5.53 12.72
CA ARG A 30 6.07 5.80 13.01
C ARG A 30 6.27 7.31 13.18
N PRO A 31 6.95 7.77 14.25
CA PRO A 31 7.35 9.16 14.37
C PRO A 31 8.25 9.54 13.19
N VAL A 32 7.88 10.60 12.46
CA VAL A 32 8.70 11.20 11.42
C VAL A 32 9.80 12.03 12.09
N ALA A 33 11.04 11.54 12.04
CA ALA A 33 12.22 12.39 12.18
C ALA A 33 12.47 13.05 10.82
N ALA A 34 12.51 14.39 10.78
CA ALA A 34 12.77 15.15 9.55
C ALA A 34 14.24 14.96 9.12
N PRO A 35 14.54 14.49 7.90
CA PRO A 35 15.90 14.48 7.41
C PRO A 35 16.22 15.83 6.75
N ALA A 36 17.40 16.37 7.09
CA ALA A 36 18.02 17.49 6.40
C ALA A 36 18.19 17.17 4.90
N ALA A 37 18.14 18.22 4.07
CA ALA A 37 18.21 18.16 2.61
C ALA A 37 19.57 17.63 2.09
N ALA A 38 19.81 16.33 2.22
CA ALA A 38 20.70 15.59 1.36
C ALA A 38 19.89 15.10 0.14
N ARG A 39 20.51 14.97 -1.03
CA ARG A 39 19.91 14.22 -2.14
C ARG A 39 19.65 12.80 -1.63
N ALA A 40 18.42 12.54 -1.25
CA ALA A 40 18.01 11.25 -0.74
C ALA A 40 18.32 10.20 -1.83
N PRO A 41 18.96 9.06 -1.49
CA PRO A 41 19.12 7.96 -2.43
C PRO A 41 17.77 7.63 -3.07
N ASP A 42 17.77 7.15 -4.32
CA ASP A 42 16.52 6.99 -5.08
C ASP A 42 15.48 6.11 -4.37
N ASP A 43 15.93 5.16 -3.56
CA ASP A 43 15.10 4.36 -2.65
C ASP A 43 14.33 5.18 -1.61
N GLN A 44 14.93 6.25 -1.08
CA GLN A 44 14.28 7.14 -0.13
C GLN A 44 13.24 8.04 -0.81
N ARG A 45 13.50 8.48 -2.06
CA ARG A 45 12.49 9.22 -2.85
C ARG A 45 11.31 8.32 -3.19
N LEU A 46 11.59 7.08 -3.59
CA LEU A 46 10.61 6.05 -3.86
C LEU A 46 9.76 5.75 -2.62
N ALA A 47 10.39 5.57 -1.47
CA ALA A 47 9.71 5.37 -0.19
C ALA A 47 8.84 6.58 0.22
N ALA A 48 9.31 7.81 -0.04
CA ALA A 48 8.55 9.02 0.22
C ALA A 48 7.31 9.13 -0.71
N GLY A 49 7.46 8.81 -1.99
CA GLY A 49 6.36 8.74 -2.95
C GLY A 49 5.29 7.74 -2.52
N LEU A 50 5.69 6.51 -2.19
CA LEU A 50 4.76 5.48 -1.72
C LEU A 50 4.02 5.86 -0.43
N ARG A 51 4.68 6.57 0.51
CA ARG A 51 4.01 7.07 1.73
C ARG A 51 2.93 8.08 1.40
N ARG A 52 3.19 9.01 0.48
CA ARG A 52 2.20 9.98 -0.01
C ARG A 52 1.01 9.28 -0.67
N CYS A 53 1.27 8.25 -1.47
CA CYS A 53 0.21 7.53 -2.18
C CYS A 53 -0.81 6.84 -1.28
N ARG A 54 -0.43 6.53 -0.03
CA ARG A 54 -1.36 5.94 0.95
C ARG A 54 -2.45 6.89 1.43
N THR A 55 -2.29 8.21 1.22
CA THR A 55 -3.25 9.23 1.65
C THR A 55 -4.11 9.76 0.50
N ILE A 56 -3.80 9.40 -0.75
CA ILE A 56 -4.53 9.86 -1.94
C ILE A 56 -5.62 8.84 -2.26
N THR A 57 -6.86 9.33 -2.42
CA THR A 57 -8.04 8.50 -2.76
C THR A 57 -8.47 8.63 -4.22
N MET A 58 -7.91 9.60 -4.95
CA MET A 58 -8.12 9.80 -6.39
C MET A 58 -6.97 9.15 -7.18
N PRO A 59 -7.20 8.66 -8.41
CA PRO A 59 -6.11 8.14 -9.24
C PRO A 59 -5.02 9.19 -9.45
N ASP A 60 -3.78 8.82 -9.17
CA ASP A 60 -2.60 9.67 -9.32
C ASP A 60 -1.52 8.92 -10.10
N SER A 61 -1.11 9.48 -11.24
CA SER A 61 -0.12 8.85 -12.12
C SER A 61 1.27 8.77 -11.48
N GLY A 62 1.59 9.69 -10.57
CA GLY A 62 2.82 9.65 -9.78
C GLY A 62 2.87 8.45 -8.83
N CYS A 63 1.71 8.05 -8.32
CA CYS A 63 1.58 6.87 -7.46
C CYS A 63 1.73 5.56 -8.21
N GLU A 64 1.16 5.44 -9.40
CA GLU A 64 1.36 4.25 -10.23
C GLU A 64 2.84 4.09 -10.64
N ALA A 65 3.50 5.18 -11.04
CA ALA A 65 4.92 5.16 -11.38
C ALA A 65 5.81 4.77 -10.18
N ALA A 66 5.51 5.28 -8.98
CA ALA A 66 6.22 4.92 -7.76
C ALA A 66 5.98 3.45 -7.38
N TRP A 67 4.78 2.92 -7.60
CA TRP A 67 4.48 1.51 -7.35
C TRP A 67 5.24 0.59 -8.33
N GLU A 68 5.23 0.91 -9.62
CA GLU A 68 5.94 0.13 -10.62
C GLU A 68 7.45 0.10 -10.38
N ALA A 69 8.06 1.24 -10.04
CA ALA A 69 9.47 1.31 -9.67
C ALA A 69 9.79 0.41 -8.47
N LYS A 70 8.95 0.43 -7.42
CA LYS A 70 9.15 -0.45 -6.26
C LYS A 70 9.01 -1.92 -6.60
N ARG A 71 8.06 -2.25 -7.47
CA ARG A 71 7.82 -3.62 -7.92
C ARG A 71 9.00 -4.15 -8.72
N ARG A 72 9.53 -3.37 -9.67
CA ARG A 72 10.73 -3.73 -10.43
C ARG A 72 11.94 -3.98 -9.53
N HIS A 73 12.17 -3.08 -8.58
CA HIS A 73 13.25 -3.21 -7.60
C HIS A 73 13.09 -4.46 -6.73
N PHE A 74 11.86 -4.76 -6.28
CA PHE A 74 11.58 -5.95 -5.47
C PHE A 74 11.87 -7.26 -6.22
N PHE A 75 11.60 -7.28 -7.53
CA PHE A 75 11.87 -8.45 -8.37
C PHE A 75 13.29 -8.47 -8.97
N GLY A 76 14.15 -7.51 -8.61
CA GLY A 76 15.50 -7.41 -9.15
C GLY A 76 15.55 -7.13 -10.65
N TRP A 77 14.49 -6.58 -11.24
CA TRP A 77 14.47 -6.22 -12.67
C TRP A 77 15.31 -4.97 -12.98
N ASP A 78 15.62 -4.20 -11.95
CA ASP A 78 16.53 -3.06 -12.07
C ASP A 78 18.01 -3.52 -12.13
N ASP A 79 18.28 -4.80 -11.81
CA ASP A 79 19.62 -5.42 -11.83
C ASP A 79 19.89 -6.26 -13.09
N THR A 80 18.92 -6.35 -14.01
CA THR A 80 19.11 -7.00 -15.31
C THR A 80 19.86 -6.07 -16.27
N PRO A 81 21.06 -6.43 -16.75
CA PRO A 81 21.87 -5.61 -17.64
C PRO A 81 21.32 -5.52 -19.07
#